data_AF-A0A5S4T5H5-F1
#
_entry.id   AF-A0A5S4T5H5-F1
#
_cell.length_a   1.000
_cell.length_b   1.000
_cell.length_c   1.000
_cell.angle_alpha   90.00
_cell.angle_beta   90.00
_cell.angle_gamma   90.00
#
_symmetry.space_group_name_H-M   'P 1'
#
loop_
_entity.id
_entity.type
_entity.pdbx_description
1 polymer ?
#
loop_
_entity_poly.entity_id
_entity_poly.type
_entity_poly.pdbx_seq_one_letter_code
_entity_poly.pdbx_strand_id
1 'polypeptide(L)'
;YDTVLTMSALGTDICVIRHPEDDYYKALVESPTITASIVNGGDGSGQHPSQCLLDLLTIYEEFGRFEGLKIAIAGDLTHSRVAKSNMQILKRLGAELYFYGPKEWYSEEFDSYGTYTAIDHIIEELDVLMLLRVQHERHDGQQSFSKDSYHQ
;
A
#
# COMPACT_ATOMS: atom_id res chain seq x y z
N TYR A 1 -10.60 20.48 8.66
CA TYR A 1 -9.92 21.77 8.53
C TYR A 1 -9.80 22.47 9.89
N ASP A 2 -10.91 22.91 10.48
CA ASP A 2 -10.90 23.73 11.71
C ASP A 2 -10.14 23.12 12.89
N THR A 3 -10.21 21.80 13.06
CA THR A 3 -9.42 21.08 14.06
C THR A 3 -7.92 21.29 13.86
N VAL A 4 -7.44 21.12 12.63
CA VAL A 4 -6.01 21.26 12.30
C VAL A 4 -5.58 22.72 12.40
N LEU A 5 -6.42 23.65 11.96
CA LEU A 5 -6.17 25.09 12.11
C LEU A 5 -6.06 25.48 13.60
N THR A 6 -6.95 24.96 14.44
CA THR A 6 -6.92 25.19 15.89
C THR A 6 -5.63 24.65 16.49
N MET A 7 -5.25 23.41 16.18
CA MET A 7 -4.01 22.82 16.67
C MET A 7 -2.77 23.59 16.20
N SER A 8 -2.75 24.02 14.93
CA SER A 8 -1.70 24.84 14.36
C SER A 8 -1.59 26.20 15.06
N ALA A 9 -2.72 26.87 15.33
CA ALA A 9 -2.76 28.15 16.04
C ALA A 9 -2.34 28.04 17.51
N LEU A 10 -2.53 26.87 18.13
CA LEU A 10 -2.04 26.56 19.47
C LEU A 10 -0.52 26.25 19.51
N GLY A 11 0.16 26.27 18.36
CA GLY A 11 1.61 26.03 18.27
C GLY A 11 1.98 24.56 18.07
N THR A 12 1.07 23.73 17.56
CA THR A 12 1.41 22.35 17.18
C THR A 12 2.28 22.34 15.93
N ASP A 13 3.46 21.72 16.00
CA ASP A 13 4.37 21.62 14.86
C ASP A 13 3.99 20.51 13.86
N ILE A 14 3.46 19.38 14.37
CA ILE A 14 3.16 18.18 13.57
C ILE A 14 1.81 17.57 13.98
N CYS A 15 0.97 17.27 12.99
CA CYS A 15 -0.28 16.54 13.13
C CYS A 15 -0.19 15.18 12.42
N VAL A 16 -0.23 14.08 13.18
CA VAL A 16 -0.36 12.71 12.64
C VAL A 16 -1.84 12.35 12.60
N ILE A 17 -2.39 12.13 11.41
CA ILE A 17 -3.83 11.99 11.22
C ILE A 17 -4.14 10.65 10.52
N ARG A 18 -5.11 9.91 11.06
CA ARG A 18 -5.72 8.75 10.40
C ARG A 18 -7.20 9.06 10.22
N HIS A 19 -7.68 9.02 8.97
CA HIS A 19 -9.02 9.50 8.64
C HIS A 19 -9.69 8.58 7.59
N PRO A 20 -11.03 8.37 7.65
CA PRO A 20 -11.75 7.52 6.70
C PRO A 20 -11.97 8.14 5.32
N GLU A 21 -11.82 9.45 5.17
CA GLU A 21 -11.94 10.13 3.88
C GLU A 21 -10.65 9.96 3.07
N ASP A 22 -10.81 9.62 1.79
CA ASP A 22 -9.73 9.55 0.82
C ASP A 22 -9.15 10.92 0.53
N ASP A 23 -7.83 11.02 0.47
CA ASP A 23 -7.12 12.26 0.14
C ASP A 23 -7.43 13.47 1.05
N TYR A 24 -7.93 13.25 2.28
CA TYR A 24 -8.28 14.31 3.23
C TYR A 24 -7.15 15.34 3.47
N TYR A 25 -5.90 14.88 3.30
CA TYR A 25 -4.70 15.68 3.53
C TYR A 25 -4.48 16.75 2.46
N LYS A 26 -5.02 16.61 1.24
CA LYS A 26 -4.80 17.58 0.14
C LYS A 26 -5.27 18.99 0.54
N ALA A 27 -6.51 19.11 0.99
CA ALA A 27 -7.07 20.38 1.43
C ALA A 27 -6.36 20.99 2.65
N LEU A 28 -5.73 20.15 3.49
CA LEU A 28 -4.95 20.60 4.65
C LEU A 28 -3.59 21.15 4.23
N VAL A 29 -2.89 20.46 3.33
CA VAL A 29 -1.56 20.84 2.84
C VAL A 29 -1.61 22.06 1.92
N GLU A 30 -2.69 22.23 1.16
CA GLU A 30 -2.90 23.40 0.30
C GLU A 30 -3.31 24.67 1.07
N SER A 31 -3.65 24.55 2.36
CA SER A 31 -4.07 25.69 3.16
C SER A 31 -2.89 26.63 3.47
N PRO A 32 -3.00 27.93 3.15
CA PRO A 32 -1.96 28.90 3.50
C PRO A 32 -1.93 29.24 5.00
N THR A 33 -2.96 28.81 5.77
CA THR A 33 -3.09 29.14 7.19
C THR A 33 -2.68 28.01 8.13
N ILE A 34 -2.55 26.79 7.62
CA ILE A 34 -2.07 25.64 8.39
C ILE A 34 -0.55 25.62 8.26
N THR A 35 0.14 25.89 9.37
CA THR A 35 1.60 25.87 9.43
C THR A 35 2.15 24.56 9.98
N ALA A 36 1.30 23.77 10.65
CA ALA A 36 1.64 22.44 11.13
C ALA A 36 1.91 21.48 9.97
N SER A 37 2.97 20.66 10.09
CA SER A 37 3.24 19.57 9.15
C SER A 37 2.19 18.46 9.29
N ILE A 38 1.71 17.93 8.18
CA ILE A 38 0.71 16.86 8.17
C ILE A 38 1.39 15.53 7.83
N VAL A 39 1.25 14.55 8.72
CA VAL A 39 1.70 13.17 8.50
C VAL A 39 0.47 12.29 8.30
N ASN A 40 0.32 11.75 7.09
CA ASN A 40 -0.76 10.82 6.78
C ASN A 40 -0.49 9.44 7.41
N GLY A 41 -1.20 9.13 8.50
CA GLY A 41 -1.25 7.81 9.14
C GLY A 41 -2.24 6.83 8.51
N GLY A 42 -2.85 7.22 7.38
CA GLY A 42 -3.74 6.42 6.54
C GLY A 42 -5.06 7.15 6.22
N ASP A 43 -5.42 7.22 4.94
CA ASP A 43 -6.66 7.80 4.38
C ASP A 43 -7.54 6.75 3.65
N GLY A 44 -8.82 6.63 4.04
CA GLY A 44 -9.91 5.88 3.34
C GLY A 44 -9.64 4.51 2.67
N SER A 45 -9.37 4.49 1.39
CA SER A 45 -8.89 3.38 0.56
C SER A 45 -7.64 3.77 -0.25
N GLY A 46 -7.12 4.99 -0.04
CA GLY A 46 -5.98 5.60 -0.71
C GLY A 46 -4.62 5.06 -0.26
N GLN A 47 -3.83 5.87 0.46
CA GLN A 47 -2.41 5.59 0.71
C GLN A 47 -2.13 5.18 2.16
N HIS A 48 -1.00 4.49 2.38
CA HIS A 48 -0.48 4.24 3.73
C HIS A 48 1.06 4.46 3.78
N PRO A 49 1.53 5.72 3.72
CA PRO A 49 2.94 6.03 3.48
C PRO A 49 3.90 5.46 4.53
N SER A 50 3.51 5.44 5.80
CA SER A 50 4.38 4.97 6.90
C SER A 50 4.64 3.46 6.88
N GLN A 51 3.66 2.66 6.43
CA GLN A 51 3.82 1.21 6.32
C GLN A 51 4.72 0.88 5.14
N CYS A 52 4.52 1.56 4.02
CA CYS A 52 5.36 1.49 2.85
C CYS A 52 6.84 1.79 3.17
N LEU A 53 7.10 2.82 3.98
CA LEU A 53 8.46 3.14 4.43
C LEU A 53 9.09 2.04 5.30
N LEU A 54 8.32 1.39 6.17
CA LEU A 54 8.83 0.28 6.99
C LEU A 54 9.17 -0.94 6.13
N ASP A 55 8.32 -1.26 5.15
CA ASP A 55 8.55 -2.36 4.22
C ASP A 55 9.82 -2.10 3.40
N LEU A 56 10.00 -0.87 2.90
CA LEU A 56 11.21 -0.45 2.18
C LEU A 56 12.47 -0.50 3.05
N LEU A 57 12.38 -0.04 4.29
CA LEU A 57 13.49 -0.11 5.24
C LEU A 57 13.92 -1.55 5.46
N THR A 58 12.96 -2.45 5.66
CA THR A 58 13.23 -3.88 5.89
C THR A 58 13.93 -4.51 4.69
N ILE A 59 13.46 -4.24 3.47
CA ILE A 59 14.10 -4.71 2.23
C ILE A 59 15.51 -4.13 2.11
N TYR A 60 15.68 -2.84 2.41
CA TYR A 60 16.98 -2.18 2.31
C TYR A 60 18.00 -2.69 3.34
N GLU A 61 17.56 -2.97 4.58
CA GLU A 61 18.43 -3.53 5.61
C GLU A 61 18.93 -4.94 5.24
N GLU A 62 18.09 -5.72 4.56
CA GLU A 62 18.46 -7.08 4.13
C GLU A 62 19.35 -7.08 2.88
N PHE A 63 19.01 -6.30 1.85
CA PHE A 63 19.67 -6.39 0.54
C PHE A 63 20.62 -5.22 0.22
N GLY A 64 20.54 -4.11 0.95
CA GLY A 64 21.31 -2.88 0.72
C GLY A 64 20.98 -2.15 -0.59
N ARG A 65 19.98 -2.62 -1.35
CA ARG A 65 19.54 -2.09 -2.65
C ARG A 65 18.10 -2.49 -2.95
N PHE A 66 17.53 -1.87 -3.98
CA PHE A 66 16.23 -2.25 -4.56
C PHE A 66 16.33 -2.67 -6.03
N GLU A 67 17.30 -2.11 -6.75
CA GLU A 67 17.45 -2.34 -8.19
C GLU A 67 17.71 -3.82 -8.49
N GLY A 68 16.89 -4.36 -9.40
CA GLY A 68 16.95 -5.75 -9.85
C GLY A 68 16.40 -6.77 -8.86
N LEU A 69 15.87 -6.36 -7.69
CA LEU A 69 15.21 -7.30 -6.78
C LEU A 69 13.89 -7.79 -7.38
N LYS A 70 13.63 -9.09 -7.29
CA LYS A 70 12.38 -9.75 -7.68
C LYS A 70 11.46 -9.83 -6.47
N ILE A 71 10.39 -9.04 -6.48
CA ILE A 71 9.48 -8.88 -5.35
C ILE A 71 8.06 -9.28 -5.75
N ALA A 72 7.46 -10.23 -5.04
CA ALA A 72 6.06 -10.58 -5.21
C ALA A 72 5.19 -9.94 -4.13
N ILE A 73 4.02 -9.42 -4.53
CA ILE A 73 2.95 -9.01 -3.61
C ILE A 73 1.76 -9.95 -3.83
N ALA A 74 1.34 -10.64 -2.77
CA ALA A 74 0.34 -11.71 -2.85
C ALA A 74 -0.85 -11.48 -1.90
N GLY A 75 -2.07 -11.53 -2.43
CA GLY A 75 -3.33 -11.46 -1.67
C GLY A 75 -4.38 -10.53 -2.30
N ASP A 76 -5.12 -9.79 -1.47
CA ASP A 76 -6.16 -8.84 -1.93
C ASP A 76 -5.52 -7.52 -2.43
N LEU A 77 -5.13 -7.47 -3.70
CA LEU A 77 -4.37 -6.35 -4.27
C LEU A 77 -5.25 -5.11 -4.48
N THR A 78 -6.43 -5.26 -5.08
CA THR A 78 -7.35 -4.15 -5.42
C THR A 78 -7.71 -3.30 -4.21
N HIS A 79 -7.88 -3.92 -3.03
CA HIS A 79 -8.30 -3.21 -1.80
C HIS A 79 -7.15 -2.90 -0.84
N SER A 80 -5.91 -3.26 -1.19
CA SER A 80 -4.75 -3.04 -0.34
C SER A 80 -4.05 -1.73 -0.66
N ARG A 81 -4.19 -0.77 0.27
CA ARG A 81 -3.44 0.49 0.24
C ARG A 81 -1.93 0.26 0.25
N VAL A 82 -1.49 -0.75 1.01
CA VAL A 82 -0.08 -1.15 1.11
C VAL A 82 0.43 -1.64 -0.24
N ALA A 83 -0.34 -2.47 -0.95
CA ALA A 83 0.02 -2.94 -2.29
C ALA A 83 0.18 -1.77 -3.27
N LYS A 84 -0.78 -0.84 -3.27
CA LYS A 84 -0.76 0.33 -4.16
C LYS A 84 0.38 1.29 -3.86
N SER A 85 0.68 1.57 -2.59
CA SER A 85 1.83 2.38 -2.21
C SER A 85 3.15 1.68 -2.59
N ASN A 86 3.29 0.38 -2.29
CA ASN A 86 4.52 -0.37 -2.52
C ASN A 86 4.82 -0.56 -4.01
N MET A 87 3.83 -0.89 -4.85
CA MET A 87 4.08 -1.11 -6.28
C MET A 87 4.65 0.14 -6.96
N GLN A 88 4.17 1.33 -6.57
CA GLN A 88 4.61 2.59 -7.17
C GLN A 88 6.05 2.91 -6.81
N ILE A 89 6.40 2.79 -5.52
CA ILE A 89 7.74 3.16 -5.05
C ILE A 89 8.78 2.11 -5.40
N LEU A 90 8.47 0.82 -5.28
CA LEU A 90 9.40 -0.26 -5.60
C LEU A 90 9.74 -0.28 -7.10
N LYS A 91 8.75 -0.04 -7.96
CA LYS A 91 8.97 0.13 -9.40
C LYS A 91 9.91 1.30 -9.71
N ARG A 92 9.70 2.44 -9.03
CA ARG A 92 10.58 3.63 -9.18
C ARG A 92 11.99 3.39 -8.66
N LEU A 93 12.14 2.52 -7.65
CA LEU A 93 13.43 2.12 -7.08
C LEU A 93 14.14 1.01 -7.88
N GLY A 94 13.55 0.55 -8.99
CA GLY A 94 14.17 -0.39 -9.93
C GLY A 94 13.94 -1.87 -9.61
N ALA A 95 12.99 -2.19 -8.72
CA ALA A 95 12.61 -3.58 -8.47
C ALA A 95 11.73 -4.14 -9.60
N GLU A 96 11.85 -5.45 -9.82
CA GLU A 96 10.96 -6.23 -10.67
C GLU A 96 9.80 -6.76 -9.83
N LEU A 97 8.57 -6.44 -10.22
CA LEU A 97 7.38 -6.73 -9.44
C LEU A 97 6.55 -7.86 -10.03
N TYR A 98 6.09 -8.75 -9.15
CA TYR A 98 5.16 -9.82 -9.45
C TYR A 98 3.92 -9.72 -8.56
N PHE A 99 2.77 -10.09 -9.11
CA PHE A 99 1.49 -10.02 -8.43
C PHE A 99 0.80 -11.38 -8.44
N TYR A 100 0.21 -11.74 -7.31
CA TYR A 100 -0.56 -12.98 -7.17
C TYR A 100 -1.78 -12.78 -6.27
N GLY A 101 -2.87 -13.48 -6.58
CA GLY A 101 -4.12 -13.47 -5.82
C GLY A 101 -5.27 -13.91 -6.72
N PRO A 102 -6.48 -14.14 -6.18
CA PRO A 102 -7.68 -14.32 -6.99
C PRO A 102 -7.81 -13.25 -8.07
N LYS A 103 -8.21 -13.64 -9.30
CA LYS A 103 -8.34 -12.71 -10.44
C LYS A 103 -9.26 -11.52 -10.15
N GLU A 104 -10.24 -11.72 -9.29
CA GLU A 104 -11.18 -10.67 -8.84
C GLU A 104 -10.52 -9.57 -8.00
N TRP A 105 -9.35 -9.87 -7.42
CA TRP A 105 -8.56 -8.94 -6.62
C TRP A 105 -7.38 -8.35 -7.39
N TYR A 106 -7.38 -8.49 -8.72
CA TYR A 106 -6.41 -7.89 -9.61
C TYR A 106 -7.10 -6.87 -10.54
N SER A 107 -6.47 -5.73 -10.76
CA SER A 107 -6.93 -4.68 -11.67
C SER A 107 -5.85 -4.32 -12.69
N GLU A 108 -6.26 -3.86 -13.88
CA GLU A 108 -5.33 -3.49 -14.97
C GLU A 108 -4.32 -2.40 -14.59
N GLU A 109 -4.56 -1.64 -13.51
CA GLU A 109 -3.59 -0.65 -13.01
C GLU A 109 -2.25 -1.29 -12.64
N PHE A 110 -2.25 -2.55 -12.18
CA PHE A 110 -1.06 -3.29 -11.76
C PHE A 110 -0.16 -3.70 -12.94
N ASP A 111 -0.71 -3.83 -14.16
CA ASP A 111 0.04 -4.25 -15.35
C ASP A 111 1.14 -3.24 -15.72
N SER A 112 0.97 -1.97 -15.34
CA SER A 112 1.97 -0.93 -15.56
C SER A 112 3.18 -1.04 -14.61
N TYR A 113 3.06 -1.80 -13.53
CA TYR A 113 4.08 -1.91 -12.49
C TYR A 113 4.82 -3.25 -12.53
N GLY A 114 4.12 -4.35 -12.85
CA GLY A 114 4.66 -5.70 -12.72
C GLY A 114 3.89 -6.74 -13.50
N THR A 115 4.17 -8.02 -13.24
CA THR A 115 3.56 -9.15 -13.93
C THR A 115 2.68 -9.98 -13.00
N TYR A 116 1.43 -10.18 -13.38
CA TYR A 116 0.55 -11.13 -12.69
C TYR A 116 0.90 -12.57 -13.08
N THR A 117 1.23 -13.41 -12.10
CA THR A 117 1.62 -14.82 -12.34
C THR A 117 1.36 -15.69 -11.11
N ALA A 118 1.28 -17.00 -11.31
CA ALA A 118 1.21 -17.97 -10.23
C ALA A 118 2.52 -17.96 -9.42
N ILE A 119 2.40 -17.92 -8.09
CA ILE A 119 3.56 -17.83 -7.21
C ILE A 119 4.50 -19.03 -7.35
N ASP A 120 3.95 -20.23 -7.58
CA ASP A 120 4.71 -21.48 -7.74
C ASP A 120 5.70 -21.44 -8.91
N HIS A 121 5.45 -20.61 -9.93
CA HIS A 121 6.35 -20.48 -11.08
C HIS A 121 7.57 -19.60 -10.81
N ILE A 122 7.49 -18.73 -9.81
CA ILE A 122 8.51 -17.69 -9.56
C ILE A 122 9.15 -17.80 -8.18
N ILE A 123 8.60 -18.63 -7.28
CA ILE A 123 8.98 -18.66 -5.86
C ILE A 123 10.46 -18.96 -5.63
N GLU A 124 11.09 -19.77 -6.49
CA GLU A 124 12.52 -20.08 -6.41
C GLU A 124 13.43 -18.91 -6.83
N GLU A 125 12.88 -17.95 -7.57
CA GLU A 125 13.61 -16.79 -8.10
C GLU A 125 13.31 -15.49 -7.34
N LEU A 126 12.35 -15.51 -6.41
CA LEU A 126 11.95 -14.33 -5.65
C LEU A 126 12.97 -14.00 -4.55
N ASP A 127 13.34 -12.72 -4.47
CA ASP A 127 14.11 -12.18 -3.34
C ASP A 127 13.19 -11.87 -2.15
N VAL A 128 11.98 -11.36 -2.42
CA VAL A 128 11.03 -10.92 -1.39
C VAL A 128 9.61 -11.37 -1.74
N LEU A 129 8.92 -11.97 -0.76
CA LEU A 129 7.49 -12.28 -0.83
C LEU A 129 6.71 -11.47 0.21
N MET A 130 5.92 -10.52 -0.25
CA MET A 130 5.05 -9.68 0.58
C MET A 130 3.63 -10.25 0.61
N LEU A 131 3.21 -10.76 1.77
CA LEU A 131 1.86 -11.30 1.96
C LEU A 131 0.91 -10.22 2.48
N LEU A 132 -0.23 -10.10 1.81
CA LEU A 132 -1.33 -9.23 2.22
C LEU A 132 -2.32 -10.01 3.09
N ARG A 133 -2.92 -9.31 4.05
CA ARG A 133 -4.00 -9.87 4.87
C ARG A 133 -5.28 -9.99 4.04
N VAL A 134 -5.83 -11.20 3.96
CA VAL A 134 -7.18 -11.44 3.45
C VAL A 134 -8.20 -11.01 4.50
N GLN A 135 -9.07 -10.04 4.16
CA GLN A 135 -10.10 -9.52 5.06
C GLN A 135 -11.46 -10.15 4.75
N HIS A 136 -11.77 -11.25 5.43
CA HIS A 136 -13.05 -11.96 5.31
C HIS A 136 -14.27 -11.05 5.52
N GLU A 137 -14.14 -10.05 6.39
CA GLU A 137 -15.17 -9.06 6.72
C GLU A 137 -15.63 -8.19 5.54
N ARG A 138 -14.92 -8.16 4.42
CA ARG A 138 -15.27 -7.38 3.23
C ARG A 138 -16.03 -8.18 2.16
N HIS A 139 -16.17 -9.50 2.35
CA HIS A 139 -16.72 -10.42 1.35
C HIS A 139 -18.19 -10.81 1.61
N ASP A 140 -18.85 -10.23 2.61
CA ASP A 140 -20.25 -10.54 2.98
C ASP A 140 -21.31 -10.08 1.96
N GLY A 141 -20.91 -9.48 0.83
CA GLY A 141 -21.83 -8.92 -0.17
C GLY A 141 -22.11 -9.80 -1.39
N GLN A 142 -21.15 -10.59 -1.89
CA GLN A 142 -21.34 -11.45 -3.06
C GLN A 142 -20.16 -12.42 -3.20
N GLN A 143 -20.50 -13.71 -3.36
CA GLN A 143 -19.65 -14.88 -3.51
C GLN A 143 -18.98 -15.44 -2.25
N SER A 144 -19.42 -16.67 -1.92
CA SER A 144 -18.86 -17.56 -0.91
C SER A 144 -17.39 -17.86 -1.21
N PHE A 145 -16.47 -17.09 -0.64
CA PHE A 145 -15.05 -17.41 -0.60
C PHE A 145 -14.83 -18.75 0.11
N SER A 146 -14.34 -19.78 -0.60
CA SER A 146 -13.83 -21.00 0.04
C SER A 146 -12.31 -20.96 0.09
N LYS A 147 -11.70 -21.50 1.15
CA LYS A 147 -10.23 -21.59 1.25
C LYS A 147 -9.61 -22.34 0.06
N ASP A 148 -10.36 -23.27 -0.53
CA ASP A 148 -9.91 -24.08 -1.64
C ASP A 148 -9.71 -23.27 -2.93
N SER A 149 -10.46 -22.19 -3.15
CA SER A 149 -10.29 -21.32 -4.32
C SER A 149 -9.12 -20.33 -4.20
N TYR A 150 -8.59 -20.13 -3.00
CA TYR A 150 -7.41 -19.27 -2.77
C TYR A 150 -6.10 -19.99 -3.10
N HIS A 151 -6.09 -21.33 -3.03
CA HIS A 151 -4.92 -22.17 -3.30
C HIS A 151 -4.83 -22.65 -4.76
N GLN A 152 -5.80 -22.30 -5.62
CA GLN A 152 -5.78 -22.58 -7.06
C GLN A 152 -5.19 -21.41 -7.85
#